data_AF-A0A0Q9IYI0-F1
#
_entry.id   AF-A0A0Q9IYI0-F1
#
_cell.length_a   1.000
_cell.length_b   1.000
_cell.length_c   1.000
_cell.angle_alpha   90.00
_cell.angle_beta   90.00
_cell.angle_gamma   90.00
#
_symmetry.space_group_name_H-M   'P 1'
#
loop_
_entity.id
_entity.type
_entity.pdbx_description
1 polymer ?
#
loop_
_entity_poly.entity_id
_entity_poly.type
_entity_poly.pdbx_seq_one_letter_code
_entity_poly.pdbx_strand_id
1 'polypeptide(L)'
;MMSEMNPKPRSLVFKIGWGILLFISIGNVLGHIGLSIFESQPSTVFVTWAGMNFLAAGILLIPYWRRERWAWFLVWALVIPYALVILFNQDVGPIYLGEAALIALGQLLTYRTVFAKE
;
A
#
# COMPACT_ATOMS: atom_id res chain seq x y z
N MET A 1 -19.54 -29.81 -19.16
CA MET A 1 -19.40 -28.48 -19.81
C MET A 1 -18.90 -27.50 -18.75
N MET A 2 -17.59 -27.49 -18.47
CA MET A 2 -16.96 -26.48 -17.62
C MET A 2 -16.81 -25.24 -18.49
N SER A 3 -17.74 -24.30 -18.35
CA SER A 3 -17.55 -22.95 -18.87
C SER A 3 -16.26 -22.42 -18.28
N GLU A 4 -15.29 -22.13 -19.14
CA GLU A 4 -14.06 -21.45 -18.77
C GLU A 4 -14.46 -20.13 -18.10
N MET A 5 -14.42 -20.10 -16.77
CA MET A 5 -14.39 -18.86 -16.01
C MET A 5 -13.03 -18.23 -16.23
N ASN A 6 -12.79 -17.71 -17.44
CA ASN A 6 -11.65 -16.84 -17.67
C ASN A 6 -12.04 -15.48 -17.07
N PRO A 7 -11.51 -15.11 -15.89
CA PRO A 7 -11.90 -13.86 -15.26
C PRO A 7 -11.56 -12.72 -16.22
N LYS A 8 -12.52 -11.81 -16.45
CA LYS A 8 -12.29 -10.65 -17.33
C LYS A 8 -10.94 -9.99 -16.99
N PRO A 9 -10.07 -9.76 -17.98
CA PRO A 9 -8.76 -9.21 -17.75
C PRO A 9 -8.89 -7.87 -17.02
N ARG A 10 -8.00 -7.65 -16.05
CA ARG A 10 -7.99 -6.41 -15.24
C ARG A 10 -7.71 -5.21 -16.13
N SER A 11 -8.42 -4.12 -15.88
CA SER A 11 -8.17 -2.86 -16.57
C SER A 11 -6.76 -2.34 -16.30
N LEU A 12 -6.22 -1.59 -17.26
CA LEU A 12 -4.91 -0.95 -17.10
C LEU A 12 -4.88 -0.02 -15.88
N VAL A 13 -5.96 0.73 -15.66
CA VAL A 13 -6.11 1.64 -14.50
C VAL A 13 -5.96 0.90 -13.17
N PHE A 14 -6.56 -0.29 -13.03
CA PHE A 14 -6.37 -1.12 -11.85
C PHE A 14 -4.91 -1.53 -11.69
N LYS A 15 -4.27 -2.01 -12.77
CA LYS A 15 -2.87 -2.46 -12.71
C LYS A 15 -1.92 -1.32 -12.31
N ILE A 16 -2.17 -0.10 -12.79
CA ILE A 16 -1.41 1.09 -12.41
C ILE A 16 -1.61 1.39 -10.93
N GLY A 17 -2.86 1.50 -10.45
CA GLY A 17 -3.14 1.80 -9.05
C GLY A 17 -2.57 0.74 -8.09
N TRP A 18 -2.76 -0.54 -8.43
CA TRP A 18 -2.17 -1.66 -7.69
C TRP A 18 -0.64 -1.65 -7.71
N GLY A 19 -0.04 -1.34 -8.86
CA GLY A 19 1.40 -1.22 -9.01
C GLY A 19 2.00 -0.12 -8.14
N ILE A 20 1.36 1.05 -8.07
CA ILE A 20 1.76 2.15 -7.18
C ILE A 20 1.76 1.68 -5.71
N LEU A 21 0.67 1.06 -5.27
CA LEU A 21 0.52 0.58 -3.89
C LEU A 21 1.58 -0.47 -3.53
N LEU A 22 1.83 -1.42 -4.43
CA LEU A 22 2.86 -2.43 -4.22
C LEU A 22 4.26 -1.85 -4.21
N PHE A 23 4.57 -0.96 -5.15
CA PHE A 23 5.88 -0.31 -5.22
C PHE A 23 6.19 0.44 -3.94
N ILE A 24 5.23 1.23 -3.43
CA ILE A 24 5.39 1.96 -2.17
C ILE A 24 5.55 1.00 -0.99
N SER A 25 4.71 -0.04 -0.89
CA SER A 25 4.77 -0.98 0.23
C SER A 25 6.10 -1.74 0.25
N ILE A 26 6.51 -2.33 -0.88
CA ILE A 26 7.77 -3.08 -0.98
C ILE A 26 8.97 -2.15 -0.81
N GLY A 27 8.94 -0.97 -1.43
CA GLY A 27 9.98 0.04 -1.28
C GLY A 27 10.17 0.45 0.19
N ASN A 28 9.06 0.66 0.92
CA ASN A 28 9.10 0.96 2.34
C ASN A 28 9.64 -0.19 3.18
N VAL A 29 9.30 -1.44 2.87
CA VAL A 29 9.90 -2.62 3.55
C VAL A 29 11.41 -2.61 3.39
N LEU A 30 11.90 -2.52 2.15
CA LEU A 30 13.33 -2.57 1.85
C LEU A 30 14.08 -1.38 2.45
N GLY A 31 13.53 -0.17 2.30
CA GLY A 31 14.12 1.05 2.82
C GLY A 31 14.25 1.02 4.34
N HIS A 32 13.19 0.61 5.05
CA HIS A 32 13.20 0.60 6.51
C HIS A 32 14.00 -0.58 7.09
N ILE A 33 14.06 -1.73 6.41
CA ILE A 33 15.03 -2.78 6.79
C ILE A 33 16.45 -2.25 6.64
N GLY A 34 16.77 -1.58 5.53
CA GLY A 34 18.08 -0.95 5.33
C GLY A 34 18.41 0.04 6.45
N LEU A 35 17.51 0.98 6.74
CA LEU A 35 17.69 1.92 7.85
C LEU A 35 17.88 1.21 9.19
N SER A 36 17.15 0.13 9.48
CA SER A 36 17.30 -0.62 10.73
C SER A 36 18.67 -1.29 10.90
N ILE A 37 19.38 -1.55 9.81
CA ILE A 37 20.72 -2.17 9.81
C ILE A 37 21.82 -1.11 9.91
N PHE A 38 21.65 0.03 9.22
CA PHE A 38 22.70 1.05 9.08
C PHE A 38 22.60 2.21 10.08
N GLU A 39 21.41 2.53 10.59
CA GLU A 39 21.23 3.61 11.55
C GLU A 39 21.44 3.14 13.00
N SER A 40 22.05 4.00 13.82
CA SER A 40 22.32 3.74 15.25
C SER A 40 21.16 4.15 16.18
N GLN A 41 20.13 4.77 15.61
CA GLN A 41 18.91 5.28 16.25
C GLN A 41 17.83 4.17 16.37
N PRO A 42 16.74 4.34 17.16
CA PRO A 42 15.97 3.20 17.65
C PRO A 42 15.38 2.36 16.51
N SER A 43 15.95 1.17 16.33
CA SER A 43 15.60 0.20 15.30
C SER A 43 14.13 -0.19 15.32
N THR A 44 13.46 -0.09 16.47
CA THR A 44 12.06 -0.44 16.65
C THR A 44 11.11 0.31 15.71
N VAL A 45 11.34 1.61 15.44
CA VAL A 45 10.48 2.39 14.54
C VAL A 45 10.62 1.88 13.11
N PHE A 46 11.86 1.67 12.65
CA PHE A 46 12.13 1.15 11.31
C PHE A 46 11.60 -0.27 11.12
N VAL A 47 11.81 -1.16 12.09
CA VAL A 47 11.27 -2.53 12.05
C VAL A 47 9.74 -2.52 12.06
N THR A 48 9.10 -1.65 12.86
CA THR A 48 7.63 -1.53 12.90
C THR A 48 7.09 -1.04 11.55
N TRP A 49 7.75 -0.04 10.95
CA TRP A 49 7.36 0.50 9.64
C TRP A 49 7.50 -0.55 8.53
N ALA A 50 8.60 -1.30 8.54
CA ALA A 50 8.82 -2.41 7.62
C ALA A 50 7.76 -3.50 7.80
N GLY A 51 7.45 -3.88 9.05
CA GLY A 51 6.43 -4.89 9.36
C GLY A 51 5.04 -4.50 8.85
N MET A 52 4.60 -3.26 9.08
CA MET A 52 3.30 -2.78 8.59
C MET A 52 3.22 -2.80 7.07
N ASN A 53 4.27 -2.34 6.39
CA ASN A 53 4.31 -2.34 4.92
C ASN A 53 4.42 -3.74 4.33
N PHE A 54 5.08 -4.68 5.03
CA PHE A 54 5.14 -6.08 4.63
C PHE A 54 3.75 -6.73 4.68
N LEU A 55 3.00 -6.49 5.77
CA LEU A 55 1.62 -6.94 5.88
C LEU A 55 0.74 -6.34 4.78
N ALA A 56 0.88 -5.05 4.50
CA ALA A 56 0.14 -4.42 3.43
C ALA A 56 0.51 -4.97 2.04
N ALA A 57 1.78 -5.26 1.77
CA ALA A 57 2.19 -5.95 0.55
C ALA A 57 1.53 -7.33 0.43
N GLY A 58 1.44 -8.09 1.52
CA GLY A 58 0.71 -9.36 1.57
C GLY A 58 -0.78 -9.20 1.24
N ILE A 59 -1.44 -8.19 1.84
CA ILE A 59 -2.83 -7.84 1.54
C ILE A 59 -2.97 -7.46 0.05
N LEU A 60 -2.05 -6.65 -0.49
CA LEU A 60 -2.06 -6.20 -1.88
C LEU A 60 -1.88 -7.35 -2.89
N LEU A 61 -1.04 -8.33 -2.56
CA LEU A 61 -0.72 -9.45 -3.46
C LEU A 61 -1.85 -10.49 -3.53
N ILE A 62 -2.56 -10.74 -2.43
CA ILE A 62 -3.53 -11.84 -2.35
C ILE A 62 -4.98 -11.33 -2.27
N PRO A 63 -5.51 -10.86 -1.12
CA PRO A 63 -6.93 -10.53 -1.01
C PRO A 63 -7.30 -9.29 -1.83
N TYR A 64 -6.42 -8.30 -1.94
CA TYR A 64 -6.65 -7.11 -2.78
C TYR A 64 -6.64 -7.48 -4.25
N TRP A 65 -5.71 -8.36 -4.66
CA TRP A 65 -5.73 -8.93 -6.00
C TRP A 65 -7.04 -9.69 -6.22
N ARG A 66 -7.55 -10.45 -5.25
CA ARG A 66 -8.86 -11.11 -5.31
C ARG A 66 -10.06 -10.17 -5.26
N ARG A 67 -9.85 -8.84 -5.20
CA ARG A 67 -10.89 -7.80 -5.12
C ARG A 67 -11.74 -7.90 -3.84
N GLU A 68 -11.18 -8.45 -2.78
CA GLU A 68 -11.86 -8.54 -1.50
C GLU A 68 -12.01 -7.13 -0.91
N ARG A 69 -13.26 -6.70 -0.66
CA ARG A 69 -13.57 -5.32 -0.27
C ARG A 69 -12.89 -4.90 1.03
N TRP A 70 -12.77 -5.81 1.99
CA TRP A 70 -12.10 -5.52 3.27
C TRP A 70 -10.62 -5.21 3.07
N ALA A 71 -9.96 -5.82 2.08
CA ALA A 71 -8.56 -5.54 1.77
C ALA A 71 -8.38 -4.11 1.24
N TRP A 72 -9.33 -3.62 0.45
CA TRP A 72 -9.33 -2.23 -0.01
C TRP A 72 -9.41 -1.25 1.17
N PHE A 73 -10.32 -1.49 2.12
CA PHE A 73 -10.42 -0.67 3.34
C PHE A 73 -9.17 -0.78 4.22
N LEU A 74 -8.60 -1.97 4.42
CA LEU A 74 -7.41 -2.13 5.27
C LEU A 74 -6.18 -1.42 4.72
N VAL A 75 -6.00 -1.33 3.40
CA VAL A 75 -4.84 -0.61 2.84
C VAL A 75 -4.91 0.90 3.15
N TRP A 76 -6.09 1.47 3.45
CA TRP A 76 -6.17 2.85 3.97
C TRP A 76 -5.57 3.02 5.37
N ALA A 77 -5.47 1.94 6.15
CA ALA A 77 -4.80 2.01 7.46
C ALA A 77 -3.32 2.39 7.33
N LEU A 78 -2.70 2.13 6.17
CA LEU A 78 -1.34 2.61 5.88
C LEU A 78 -1.23 4.12 5.98
N VAL A 79 -2.26 4.89 5.66
CA VAL A 79 -2.22 6.37 5.68
C VAL A 79 -2.06 6.93 7.09
N ILE A 80 -2.48 6.19 8.13
CA ILE A 80 -2.44 6.66 9.53
C ILE A 80 -1.01 7.01 9.98
N PRO A 81 0.00 6.11 9.88
CA PRO A 81 1.36 6.45 10.28
C PRO A 81 1.94 7.63 9.47
N TYR A 82 1.63 7.77 8.18
CA TYR A 82 2.03 8.95 7.39
C TYR A 82 1.41 10.22 7.94
N ALA A 83 0.11 10.21 8.22
CA ALA A 83 -0.59 11.36 8.80
C ALA A 83 -0.01 11.76 10.15
N LEU A 84 0.33 10.79 11.00
CA LEU A 84 0.98 11.05 12.29
C LEU A 84 2.34 11.73 12.10
N VAL A 85 3.19 11.25 11.18
CA VAL A 85 4.49 11.90 10.92
C VAL A 85 4.30 13.32 10.37
N ILE A 86 3.37 13.53 9.44
CA ILE A 86 3.08 14.86 8.90
C ILE A 86 2.64 15.85 10.01
N LEU A 87 1.81 15.39 10.96
CA LEU A 87 1.30 16.23 12.04
C LEU A 87 2.35 16.54 13.11
N PHE A 88 3.22 15.58 13.42
CA PHE A 88 4.15 15.69 14.56
C PHE A 88 5.61 15.97 14.19
N ASN A 89 5.96 15.92 12.90
CA ASN A 89 7.31 16.22 12.42
C ASN A 89 7.25 16.96 11.08
N GLN A 90 7.23 18.29 11.13
CA GLN A 90 7.08 19.13 9.93
C GLN A 90 8.33 19.20 9.06
N ASP A 91 9.51 18.87 9.59
CA ASP A 91 10.76 18.84 8.82
C ASP A 91 10.78 17.67 7.83
N VAL A 92 10.17 16.53 8.21
CA VAL A 92 10.12 15.31 7.39
C VAL A 92 8.74 15.09 6.75
N GLY A 93 7.70 15.73 7.30
CA GLY A 93 6.31 15.65 6.85
C GLY A 93 6.08 15.81 5.34
N PRO A 94 6.73 16.76 4.63
CA PRO A 94 6.54 16.93 3.19
C PRO A 94 6.85 15.68 2.35
N ILE A 95 7.86 14.90 2.72
CA ILE A 95 8.20 13.64 2.02
C ILE A 95 7.06 12.63 2.19
N TYR A 96 6.57 12.48 3.42
CA TYR A 96 5.48 11.57 3.76
C TYR A 96 4.13 12.01 3.18
N LEU A 97 3.93 13.31 2.91
CA LEU A 97 2.76 13.81 2.20
C LEU A 97 2.71 13.30 0.75
N GLY A 98 3.87 13.26 0.08
CA GLY A 98 3.99 12.70 -1.27
C GLY A 98 3.62 11.21 -1.31
N GLU A 99 4.15 10.42 -0.38
CA GLU A 99 3.79 8.99 -0.26
C GLU A 99 2.31 8.78 0.05
N ALA A 100 1.76 9.53 1.01
CA ALA A 100 0.34 9.46 1.35
C ALA A 100 -0.56 9.79 0.15
N ALA A 101 -0.21 10.80 -0.64
CA ALA A 101 -0.92 11.17 -1.86
C ALA A 101 -0.89 10.06 -2.91
N LEU A 102 0.27 9.41 -3.11
CA LEU A 102 0.39 8.29 -4.04
C LEU A 102 -0.39 7.05 -3.58
N ILE A 103 -0.38 6.74 -2.28
CA ILE A 103 -1.20 5.67 -1.70
C ILE A 103 -2.69 5.96 -1.93
N ALA A 104 -3.14 7.17 -1.61
CA ALA A 104 -4.53 7.58 -1.83
C ALA A 104 -4.91 7.51 -3.31
N LEU A 105 -4.04 7.96 -4.22
CA LEU A 105 -4.25 7.85 -5.66
C LEU A 105 -4.37 6.38 -6.10
N GLY A 106 -3.47 5.50 -5.66
CA GLY A 106 -3.53 4.07 -5.97
C GLY A 106 -4.84 3.40 -5.49
N GLN A 107 -5.28 3.75 -4.28
CA GLN A 107 -6.57 3.31 -3.73
C GLN A 107 -7.76 3.76 -4.59
N LEU A 108 -7.79 5.05 -4.97
CA LEU A 108 -8.88 5.60 -5.78
C LEU A 108 -8.92 5.02 -7.19
N LEU A 109 -7.76 4.80 -7.82
CA LEU A 109 -7.68 4.18 -9.16
C LEU A 109 -8.22 2.74 -9.18
N THR A 110 -8.13 2.03 -8.06
CA THR A 110 -8.58 0.64 -7.95
C THR A 110 -10.04 0.51 -7.48
N TYR A 111 -10.67 1.60 -7.02
CA TYR A 111 -12.03 1.63 -6.47
C TYR A 111 -13.06 0.96 -7.39
N ARG A 112 -13.12 1.37 -8.66
CA ARG A 112 -14.10 0.83 -9.61
C ARG A 112 -13.99 -0.68 -9.77
N THR A 113 -12.79 -1.24 -9.74
CA THR A 113 -12.60 -2.69 -9.88
C THR A 113 -13.06 -3.47 -8.65
N VAL A 114 -13.06 -2.84 -7.46
CA VAL A 114 -13.50 -3.46 -6.20
C VAL A 114 -15.01 -3.31 -5.98
N PHE A 115 -15.61 -2.21 -6.43
CA PHE A 115 -16.98 -1.83 -6.07
C PHE A 115 -17.97 -1.68 -7.23
N ALA A 116 -17.53 -1.61 -8.49
CA ALA A 116 -18.49 -1.57 -9.60
C ALA A 116 -19.24 -2.92 -9.70
N LYS A 117 -20.56 -2.84 -9.87
CA LYS A 117 -21.37 -4.02 -10.22
C LYS A 117 -20.96 -4.47 -11.62
N GLU A 118 -20.72 -5.77 -11.79
CA GLU A 118 -20.36 -6.39 -13.08
C GLU A 118 -21.47 -6.27 -14.13
#